data_AF-A0A969UE32-F1
#
_entry.id   AF-A0A969UE32-F1
#
_cell.length_a   1.000
_cell.length_b   1.000
_cell.length_c   1.000
_cell.angle_alpha   90.00
_cell.angle_beta   90.00
_cell.angle_gamma   90.00
#
_symmetry.space_group_name_H-M   'P 1'
#
loop_
_entity.id
_entity.type
_entity.pdbx_description
1 polymer ?
#
loop_
_entity_poly.entity_id
_entity_poly.type
_entity_poly.pdbx_seq_one_letter_code
_entity_poly.pdbx_strand_id
1 'polypeptide(L)' 'MRAARRWRSLGEVGFDVTRNLSVSLLQILTVPEPTQFGIRYRINDNLLLRGTTNLEGDSRAVIEFERRF' A
#
# COMPACT_ATOMS: atom_id res chain seq x y z
N MET A 1 1.00 22.17 29.96
CA MET A 1 0.69 21.91 28.55
C MET A 1 0.76 20.41 28.29
N ARG A 2 -0.35 19.74 27.95
CA ARG A 2 -0.37 18.30 27.62
C ARG A 2 -0.31 18.17 26.09
N ALA A 3 0.69 17.46 25.57
CA ALA A 3 0.76 17.12 24.15
C ALA A 3 -0.43 16.20 23.81
N ALA A 4 -1.35 16.68 22.98
CA ALA A 4 -2.44 15.85 22.47
C ALA A 4 -1.87 14.85 21.47
N ARG A 5 -1.88 13.55 21.82
CA ARG A 5 -1.53 12.47 20.90
C ARG A 5 -2.60 12.42 19.80
N ARG A 6 -2.28 12.93 18.62
CA ARG A 6 -3.19 12.89 17.46
C ARG A 6 -3.22 11.46 16.91
N TRP A 7 -4.32 10.77 17.16
CA TRP A 7 -4.57 9.46 16.59
C TRP A 7 -4.73 9.58 15.08
N ARG A 8 -4.03 8.73 14.33
CA ARG A 8 -4.22 8.60 12.87
C ARG A 8 -5.04 7.35 12.62
N SER A 9 -6.15 7.47 11.90
CA SER A 9 -6.93 6.32 11.45
C SER A 9 -6.85 6.20 9.94
N LEU A 10 -6.80 4.96 9.47
CA LEU A 10 -6.70 4.61 8.05
C LEU A 10 -7.77 3.58 7.71
N GLY A 11 -8.24 3.64 6.47
CA GLY A 11 -9.04 2.60 5.83
C GLY A 11 -8.30 2.04 4.64
N GLU A 12 -8.39 0.72 4.44
CA GLU A 12 -7.82 0.02 3.29
C GLU A 12 -8.87 -0.93 2.71
N VAL A 13 -8.93 -1.00 1.39
CA VAL A 13 -9.69 -2.02 0.66
C VAL A 13 -8.76 -2.62 -0.38
N GLY A 14 -8.69 -3.96 -0.41
CA GLY A 14 -7.90 -4.72 -1.38
C GLY A 14 -8.77 -5.68 -2.17
N PHE A 15 -8.40 -5.93 -3.42
CA PHE A 15 -9.03 -6.90 -4.28
C PHE A 15 -7.98 -7.75 -5.00
N ASP A 16 -8.13 -9.07 -4.91
CA ASP A 16 -7.31 -10.02 -5.65
C ASP A 16 -7.89 -10.20 -7.05
N VAL A 17 -7.20 -9.66 -8.05
CA VAL A 17 -7.57 -9.75 -9.47
C VAL A 17 -7.26 -11.15 -9.98
N THR A 18 -6.14 -11.71 -9.57
CA THR A 18 -5.75 -13.11 -9.80
C THR A 18 -5.09 -13.66 -8.54
N ARG A 19 -4.67 -14.94 -8.56
CA ARG A 19 -3.89 -15.54 -7.45
C ARG A 19 -2.55 -14.83 -7.19
N ASN A 20 -2.04 -14.10 -8.18
CA ASN A 20 -0.72 -13.47 -8.13
C ASN A 20 -0.79 -11.95 -8.24
N LEU A 21 -1.93 -11.38 -8.64
CA LEU A 21 -2.12 -9.94 -8.85
C LEU A 21 -3.22 -9.41 -7.93
N SER A 22 -2.90 -8.36 -7.19
CA SER A 22 -3.85 -7.66 -6.33
C SER A 22 -3.75 -6.16 -6.55
N VAL A 23 -4.87 -5.47 -6.34
CA VAL A 23 -4.94 -4.01 -6.31
C VAL A 23 -5.51 -3.55 -4.98
N SER A 24 -5.14 -2.36 -4.51
CA SER A 24 -5.66 -1.81 -3.27
C SER A 24 -5.86 -0.29 -3.31
N LEU A 25 -6.71 0.18 -2.40
CA LEU A 25 -6.95 1.59 -2.10
C LEU A 25 -6.70 1.79 -0.61
N LEU A 26 -5.91 2.81 -0.27
CA LEU A 26 -5.63 3.21 1.11
C LEU A 26 -5.93 4.70 1.26
N GLN A 27 -6.70 5.05 2.30
CA GLN A 27 -6.98 6.43 2.66
C GLN A 27 -6.74 6.65 4.15
N ILE A 28 -5.99 7.70 4.48
CA ILE A 28 -5.88 8.17 5.87
C ILE A 28 -7.05 9.11 6.13
N LEU A 29 -7.91 8.77 7.09
CA LEU A 29 -9.18 9.47 7.33
C LEU A 29 -9.05 10.68 8.25
N THR A 30 -7.95 10.76 9.00
CA THR A 30 -7.69 11.82 10.00
C THR A 30 -6.88 13.00 9.48
N VAL A 31 -6.38 12.94 8.24
CA VAL A 31 -5.60 14.00 7.61
C VAL A 31 -5.96 14.09 6.13
N PRO A 32 -5.86 15.27 5.50
CA PRO A 32 -6.09 15.43 4.08
C PRO A 32 -4.87 14.95 3.28
N GLU A 33 -4.57 13.65 3.35
CA GLU A 33 -3.55 13.02 2.49
C GLU A 33 -4.23 12.38 1.27
N PRO A 34 -3.58 12.43 0.09
CA PRO A 34 -4.11 11.80 -1.11
C PRO A 34 -4.33 10.30 -0.92
N THR A 35 -5.46 9.81 -1.42
CA THR A 35 -5.73 8.37 -1.55
C THR A 35 -4.59 7.70 -2.32
N GLN A 36 -4.09 6.61 -1.77
CA GLN A 36 -3.03 5.81 -2.38
C GLN A 36 -3.65 4.61 -3.10
N PHE A 37 -3.22 4.40 -4.33
CA PHE A 37 -3.59 3.28 -5.18
C PHE A 37 -2.42 2.29 -5.21
N GLY A 38 -2.68 1.05 -4.86
CA GLY A 38 -1.69 -0.02 -4.79
C GLY A 38 -1.88 -1.07 -5.87
N ILE A 39 -0.76 -1.62 -6.35
CA ILE A 39 -0.69 -2.84 -7.14
C ILE A 39 0.35 -3.77 -6.51
N ARG A 40 0.06 -5.07 -6.45
CA ARG A 40 0.96 -6.09 -5.94
C ARG A 40 0.98 -7.27 -6.91
N TYR A 41 2.17 -7.68 -7.33
CA TYR A 41 2.37 -8.80 -8.23
C TYR A 41 3.39 -9.80 -7.67
N ARG A 42 2.94 -11.02 -7.35
CA ARG A 42 3.79 -12.12 -6.91
C ARG A 42 4.39 -12.83 -8.13
N ILE A 43 5.66 -12.56 -8.40
CA ILE A 43 6.39 -13.16 -9.52
C ILE A 43 6.61 -14.65 -9.24
N ASN A 44 7.00 -14.99 -8.02
CA ASN A 44 7.07 -16.35 -7.50
C ASN A 44 6.98 -16.32 -5.97
N ASP A 45 7.12 -17.46 -5.30
CA ASP A 45 6.97 -17.56 -3.84
C ASP A 45 8.01 -16.76 -3.04
N ASN A 46 9.11 -16.35 -3.67
CA ASN A 46 10.21 -15.63 -3.06
C ASN A 46 10.36 -14.19 -3.57
N LEU A 47 9.60 -13.77 -4.60
CA LEU A 47 9.79 -12.48 -5.27
C LEU A 47 8.46 -11.77 -5.50
N LEU A 48 8.36 -10.55 -4.96
CA LEU A 48 7.17 -9.71 -4.99
C LEU A 48 7.51 -8.34 -5.57
N LEU A 49 6.67 -7.87 -6.50
CA LEU A 49 6.67 -6.48 -6.96
C LEU A 49 5.49 -5.75 -6.31
N ARG A 50 5.74 -4.54 -5.82
CA ARG A 50 4.71 -3.64 -5.30
C ARG A 50 4.86 -2.27 -5.94
N GLY A 51 3.76 -1.73 -6.43
CA GLY A 51 3.66 -0.36 -6.89
C GLY A 51 2.62 0.39 -6.07
N THR A 52 2.89 1.65 -5.76
CA THR A 52 1.92 2.57 -5.17
C THR A 52 1.97 3.89 -5.91
N THR A 53 0.82 4.56 -6.04
CA THR A 53 0.72 5.90 -6.62
C THR A 53 -0.43 6.69 -6.00
N ASN A 54 -0.46 8.00 -6.20
CA ASN A 54 -1.61 8.85 -5.93
C ASN A 54 -1.92 9.74 -7.14
N LEU A 55 -3.03 10.49 -7.07
CA LEU A 55 -3.41 11.41 -8.16
C LEU A 55 -2.56 12.70 -8.20
N GLU A 56 -1.64 12.87 -7.26
CA GLU A 56 -0.68 13.99 -7.22
C GLU A 56 0.67 13.64 -7.88
N GLY A 57 0.82 12.39 -8.34
CA GLY A 57 2.00 11.90 -9.06
C GLY A 57 3.06 11.25 -8.17
N ASP A 58 2.84 11.16 -6.86
CA ASP A 58 3.78 10.48 -5.96
C ASP A 58 3.70 8.97 -6.19
N SER A 59 4.71 8.43 -6.85
CA SER A 59 4.75 7.03 -7.23
C SER A 59 5.97 6.33 -6.66
N ARG A 60 5.79 5.08 -6.22
CA ARG A 60 6.86 4.23 -5.69
C ARG A 60 6.72 2.82 -6.21
N ALA A 61 7.84 2.20 -6.54
CA ALA A 61 7.93 0.78 -6.83
C ALA A 61 8.94 0.12 -5.88
N VAL A 62 8.63 -1.10 -5.44
CA VAL A 62 9.49 -1.91 -4.56
C VAL A 62 9.52 -3.33 -5.11
N ILE A 63 10.73 -3.89 -5.19
CA ILE A 63 10.95 -5.32 -5.44
C ILE A 63 11.41 -5.92 -4.12
N GLU A 64 10.68 -6.90 -3.61
CA GLU A 64 10.96 -7.59 -2.36
C GLU A 64 11.36 -9.03 -2.66
N PHE A 65 12.49 -9.47 -2.10
CA PHE A 65 12.95 -10.85 -2.15
C PHE A 65 12.92 -11.45 -0.73
N GLU A 66 12.28 -12.60 -0.57
CA GLU A 66 12.17 -13.32 0.71
C GLU A 66 12.89 -14.66 0.64
N ARG A 67 13.90 -14.85 1.51
CA ARG A 67 14.58 -16.14 1.67
C ARG A 67 13.86 -16.95 2.76
N ARG A 68 13.14 -17.99 2.36
CA ARG A 68 12.49 -18.95 3.26
C ARG A 68 13.46 -20.10 3.53
N PHE A 69 13.75 -20.36 4.79
CA PHE A 69 14.60 -21.47 5.25
C PHE A 69 13.73 -22.62 5.75
#